data_AF-A0A0N0PFT6-F1
#
_entry.id   AF-A0A0N0PFT6-F1
#
_cell.length_a   1.000
_cell.length_b   1.000
_cell.length_c   1.000
_cell.angle_alpha   90.00
_cell.angle_beta   90.00
_cell.angle_gamma   90.00
#
_symmetry.space_group_name_H-M   'P 1'
#
loop_
_entity.id
_entity.type
_entity.pdbx_description
1 polymer ?
#
loop_
_entity_poly.entity_id
_entity_poly.type
_entity_poly.pdbx_seq_one_letter_code
_entity_poly.pdbx_strand_id
1 'polypeptide(L)'
;MNEYNKQMQRFNVGEDCPVFDGLYEFCQLSAGGSVAAAVKLNKQASEICINWGGGLHHAKKSEASGFCYVNDIVLGILELLKYHQRVLYIDIDVHHGDGVEEAFYTTDRVMTVSFHKYGEYFPGTGLYTIRNVSRCWTYETSVALGVEIANELPYNDYFEYFGPDFKLHISPSNMSNQNTPEYLEKIKNRLFENLRMLPHAPGVQVQAIPEDAVNDESEDEDKIDKDERLPQSEKVLFEIRIDLK
;
A
#
# COMPACT_ATOMS: atom_id res chain seq x y z
N MET A 1 -31.74 -14.65 -15.64
CA MET A 1 -31.17 -15.01 -14.32
C MET A 1 -29.97 -15.95 -14.44
N ASN A 2 -30.02 -17.03 -15.24
CA ASN A 2 -28.89 -17.95 -15.42
C ASN A 2 -27.60 -17.36 -16.03
N GLU A 3 -27.70 -16.33 -16.88
CA GLU A 3 -26.52 -15.74 -17.53
C GLU A 3 -25.78 -14.76 -16.61
N TYR A 4 -26.52 -14.00 -15.81
CA TYR A 4 -25.95 -13.05 -14.85
C TYR A 4 -25.12 -13.75 -13.78
N ASN A 5 -25.65 -14.82 -13.18
CA ASN A 5 -24.91 -15.61 -12.18
C ASN A 5 -23.63 -16.24 -12.77
N LYS A 6 -23.66 -16.66 -14.04
CA LYS A 6 -22.47 -17.15 -14.74
C LYS A 6 -21.43 -16.06 -14.94
N GLN A 7 -21.85 -14.83 -15.22
CA GLN A 7 -20.94 -13.69 -15.36
C GLN A 7 -20.35 -13.28 -14.01
N MET A 8 -21.16 -13.21 -12.96
CA MET A 8 -20.68 -12.93 -11.60
C MET A 8 -19.61 -13.93 -11.15
N GLN A 9 -19.85 -15.23 -11.36
CA GLN A 9 -18.86 -16.26 -11.08
C GLN A 9 -17.61 -16.12 -11.97
N ARG A 10 -17.79 -15.83 -13.26
CA ARG A 10 -16.67 -15.68 -14.21
C ARG A 10 -15.77 -14.48 -13.89
N PHE A 11 -16.34 -13.38 -13.42
CA PHE A 11 -15.62 -12.14 -13.14
C PHE A 11 -15.29 -11.96 -11.66
N ASN A 12 -15.47 -13.02 -10.85
CA ASN A 12 -15.23 -13.04 -9.41
C ASN A 12 -15.92 -11.89 -8.66
N VAL A 13 -17.17 -11.61 -9.01
CA VAL A 13 -18.04 -10.64 -8.33
C VAL A 13 -18.99 -11.43 -7.44
N GLY A 14 -18.88 -11.25 -6.13
CA GLY A 14 -19.50 -12.12 -5.13
C GLY A 14 -19.21 -11.67 -3.71
N GLU A 15 -18.66 -12.57 -2.89
CA GLU A 15 -18.46 -12.37 -1.45
C GLU A 15 -17.44 -11.24 -1.16
N ASP A 16 -16.20 -11.39 -1.61
CA ASP A 16 -15.13 -10.38 -1.42
C ASP A 16 -15.28 -9.17 -2.34
N CYS A 17 -16.09 -9.29 -3.39
CA CYS A 17 -16.31 -8.24 -4.39
C CYS A 17 -17.83 -8.07 -4.63
N PRO A 18 -18.59 -7.53 -3.66
CA PRO A 18 -20.04 -7.45 -3.73
C PRO A 18 -20.55 -6.46 -4.77
N VAL A 19 -21.75 -6.73 -5.29
CA VAL A 19 -22.50 -5.74 -6.07
C VAL A 19 -23.14 -4.75 -5.10
N PHE A 20 -22.92 -3.46 -5.32
CA PHE A 20 -23.55 -2.38 -4.56
C PHE A 20 -23.99 -1.23 -5.47
N ASP A 21 -24.97 -0.44 -5.02
CA ASP A 21 -25.43 0.74 -5.75
C ASP A 21 -24.30 1.78 -5.83
N GLY A 22 -23.97 2.21 -7.05
CA GLY A 22 -22.84 3.13 -7.29
C GLY A 22 -21.50 2.43 -7.56
N LEU A 23 -21.47 1.10 -7.71
CA LEU A 23 -20.22 0.35 -7.95
C LEU A 23 -19.42 0.89 -9.15
N TYR A 24 -20.10 1.13 -10.29
CA TYR A 24 -19.40 1.59 -11.48
C TYR A 24 -18.90 3.02 -11.32
N GLU A 25 -19.69 3.90 -10.72
CA GLU A 25 -19.35 5.28 -10.40
C GLU A 25 -18.15 5.35 -9.44
N PHE A 26 -18.11 4.49 -8.43
CA PHE A 26 -16.97 4.34 -7.52
C PHE A 26 -15.69 4.01 -8.31
N CYS A 27 -15.74 3.01 -9.20
CA CYS A 27 -14.61 2.67 -10.06
C CYS A 27 -14.20 3.82 -10.98
N GLN A 28 -15.15 4.58 -11.53
CA GLN A 28 -14.87 5.72 -12.40
C GLN A 28 -14.14 6.84 -11.66
N LEU A 29 -14.54 7.15 -10.42
CA LEU A 29 -13.88 8.18 -9.62
C LEU A 29 -12.46 7.77 -9.23
N SER A 30 -12.29 6.53 -8.77
CA SER A 30 -11.00 5.95 -8.41
C SER A 30 -10.02 5.97 -9.60
N ALA A 31 -10.41 5.34 -10.72
CA ALA A 31 -9.59 5.28 -11.93
C ALA A 31 -9.36 6.65 -12.57
N GLY A 32 -10.40 7.50 -12.58
CA GLY A 32 -10.32 8.85 -13.12
C GLY A 32 -9.29 9.72 -12.39
N GLY A 33 -9.24 9.63 -11.05
CA GLY A 33 -8.25 10.33 -10.23
C GLY A 33 -6.82 9.93 -10.58
N SER A 34 -6.53 8.63 -10.64
CA SER A 34 -5.18 8.10 -10.92
C SER A 34 -4.72 8.41 -12.35
N VAL A 35 -5.61 8.29 -13.35
CA VAL A 35 -5.29 8.67 -14.73
C VAL A 35 -5.09 10.18 -14.87
N ALA A 36 -5.93 11.00 -14.25
CA ALA A 36 -5.77 12.46 -14.28
C ALA A 36 -4.47 12.93 -13.61
N ALA A 37 -4.09 12.28 -12.49
CA ALA A 37 -2.81 12.49 -11.83
C ALA A 37 -1.64 12.14 -12.77
N ALA A 38 -1.66 10.97 -13.40
CA ALA A 38 -0.64 10.57 -14.37
C ALA A 38 -0.52 11.56 -15.55
N VAL A 39 -1.66 12.04 -16.08
CA VAL A 39 -1.67 13.09 -17.12
C VAL A 39 -1.02 14.38 -16.62
N LYS A 40 -1.27 14.81 -15.38
CA LYS A 40 -0.64 16.00 -14.80
C LYS A 40 0.87 15.85 -14.68
N LEU A 41 1.34 14.70 -14.21
CA LEU A 41 2.77 14.38 -14.10
C LEU A 41 3.45 14.37 -15.48
N ASN A 42 2.86 13.69 -16.47
CA ASN A 42 3.35 13.66 -17.85
C ASN A 42 3.46 15.06 -18.48
N LYS A 43 2.48 15.93 -18.17
CA LYS A 43 2.46 17.34 -18.62
C LYS A 43 3.40 18.25 -17.81
N GLN A 44 4.11 17.71 -16.83
CA GLN A 44 4.96 18.47 -15.91
C GLN A 44 4.20 19.60 -15.21
N ALA A 45 2.89 19.43 -15.00
CA ALA A 45 2.03 20.41 -14.36
C ALA A 45 2.02 20.29 -12.83
N SER A 46 2.61 19.23 -12.30
CA SER A 46 2.77 18.97 -10.87
C SER A 46 3.96 18.03 -10.67
N GLU A 47 4.66 18.16 -9.54
CA GLU A 47 5.75 17.26 -9.16
C GLU A 47 5.23 16.03 -8.41
N ILE A 48 4.20 16.22 -7.59
CA ILE A 48 3.51 15.18 -6.82
C ILE A 48 2.01 15.29 -7.10
N CYS A 49 1.34 14.15 -7.25
CA CYS A 49 -0.11 14.05 -7.30
C CYS A 49 -0.58 12.99 -6.30
N ILE A 50 -1.65 13.29 -5.56
CA ILE A 50 -2.22 12.39 -4.55
C ILE A 50 -3.64 12.03 -4.95
N ASN A 51 -3.98 10.75 -4.91
CA ASN A 51 -5.33 10.23 -5.08
C ASN A 51 -5.61 9.13 -4.04
N TRP A 52 -6.11 9.53 -2.86
CA TRP A 52 -6.49 8.58 -1.80
C TRP A 52 -7.72 7.71 -2.13
N GLY A 53 -8.45 8.02 -3.21
CA GLY A 53 -9.52 7.16 -3.73
C GLY A 53 -9.04 6.07 -4.68
N GLY A 54 -7.75 6.04 -5.01
CA GLY A 54 -7.10 5.03 -5.85
C GLY A 54 -6.38 3.96 -5.03
N GLY A 55 -5.47 3.23 -5.69
CA GLY A 55 -4.63 2.22 -5.04
C GLY A 55 -5.22 0.81 -5.01
N LEU A 56 -6.20 0.50 -5.88
CA LEU A 56 -6.91 -0.78 -5.88
C LEU A 56 -6.10 -1.85 -6.64
N HIS A 57 -5.06 -2.37 -5.98
CA HIS A 57 -3.99 -3.14 -6.60
C HIS A 57 -4.31 -4.61 -6.95
N HIS A 58 -5.39 -5.19 -6.42
CA HIS A 58 -5.73 -6.61 -6.63
C HIS A 58 -6.51 -6.89 -7.91
N ALA A 59 -7.13 -5.86 -8.50
CA ALA A 59 -7.96 -6.03 -9.69
C ALA A 59 -7.13 -6.61 -10.84
N LYS A 60 -7.67 -7.64 -11.50
CA LYS A 60 -7.03 -8.34 -12.62
C LYS A 60 -7.57 -7.84 -13.95
N LYS A 61 -6.98 -8.31 -15.05
CA LYS A 61 -7.42 -7.95 -16.41
C LYS A 61 -8.88 -8.35 -16.70
N SER A 62 -9.37 -9.42 -16.09
CA SER A 62 -10.68 -10.00 -16.41
C SER A 62 -11.42 -10.56 -15.20
N GLU A 63 -11.10 -10.12 -13.99
CA GLU A 63 -11.82 -10.46 -12.77
C GLU A 63 -11.54 -9.43 -11.67
N ALA A 64 -12.51 -9.26 -10.78
CA ALA A 64 -12.34 -8.52 -9.54
C ALA A 64 -11.62 -9.41 -8.50
N SER A 65 -10.93 -8.80 -7.54
CA SER A 65 -10.28 -9.53 -6.44
C SER A 65 -10.04 -8.60 -5.28
N GLY A 66 -10.21 -9.07 -4.03
CA GLY A 66 -9.87 -8.32 -2.82
C GLY A 66 -10.43 -6.89 -2.79
N PHE A 67 -11.75 -6.74 -2.96
CA PHE A 67 -12.45 -5.44 -3.06
C PHE A 67 -12.06 -4.55 -4.27
N CYS A 68 -11.21 -5.02 -5.17
CA CYS A 68 -10.73 -4.28 -6.34
C CYS A 68 -11.41 -4.75 -7.62
N TYR A 69 -12.08 -3.83 -8.33
CA TYR A 69 -12.81 -4.13 -9.58
C TYR A 69 -12.12 -3.59 -10.83
N VAL A 70 -11.46 -2.43 -10.71
CA VAL A 70 -10.68 -1.79 -11.78
C VAL A 70 -9.32 -1.43 -11.20
N ASN A 71 -8.25 -1.84 -11.87
CA ASN A 71 -6.90 -1.55 -11.43
C ASN A 71 -6.49 -0.15 -11.91
N ASP A 72 -6.80 0.88 -11.10
CA ASP A 72 -6.50 2.28 -11.40
C ASP A 72 -5.00 2.55 -11.52
N ILE A 73 -4.19 1.79 -10.77
CA ILE A 73 -2.73 1.87 -10.77
C ILE A 73 -2.17 1.46 -12.14
N VAL A 74 -2.62 0.32 -12.68
CA VAL A 74 -2.20 -0.16 -14.01
C VAL A 74 -2.54 0.88 -15.08
N LEU A 75 -3.74 1.48 -15.03
CA LEU A 75 -4.14 2.54 -15.95
C LEU A 75 -3.26 3.79 -15.82
N GLY A 76 -2.94 4.20 -14.60
CA GLY A 76 -2.03 5.32 -14.32
C GLY A 76 -0.61 5.06 -14.86
N ILE A 77 -0.06 3.87 -14.63
CA ILE A 77 1.26 3.48 -15.14
C ILE A 77 1.28 3.45 -16.67
N LEU A 78 0.24 2.92 -17.32
CA LEU A 78 0.11 2.94 -18.79
C LEU A 78 0.11 4.37 -19.34
N GLU A 79 -0.51 5.32 -18.64
CA GLU A 79 -0.45 6.73 -18.99
C GLU A 79 0.98 7.29 -18.82
N LEU A 80 1.65 7.03 -17.71
CA LEU A 80 3.04 7.45 -17.47
C LEU A 80 4.02 6.91 -18.53
N LEU A 81 3.84 5.65 -18.96
CA LEU A 81 4.68 5.00 -19.97
C LEU A 81 4.63 5.68 -21.36
N LYS A 82 3.71 6.63 -21.59
CA LYS A 82 3.72 7.45 -22.81
C LYS A 82 4.89 8.44 -22.87
N TYR A 83 5.41 8.86 -21.72
CA TYR A 83 6.48 9.86 -21.61
C TYR A 83 7.72 9.36 -20.87
N HIS A 84 7.55 8.37 -19.97
CA HIS A 84 8.63 7.82 -19.16
C HIS A 84 9.10 6.47 -19.70
N GLN A 85 10.40 6.34 -20.00
CA GLN A 85 10.96 5.08 -20.49
C GLN A 85 10.83 3.96 -19.45
N ARG A 86 11.01 4.29 -18.16
CA ARG A 86 10.89 3.38 -17.02
C ARG A 86 10.00 4.00 -15.94
N VAL A 87 9.16 3.19 -15.32
CA VAL A 87 8.32 3.55 -14.17
C VAL A 87 8.63 2.58 -13.02
N LEU A 88 8.83 3.11 -11.82
CA LEU A 88 8.97 2.30 -10.61
C LEU A 88 7.64 2.34 -9.84
N TYR A 89 7.13 1.17 -9.50
CA TYR A 89 5.95 0.99 -8.65
C TYR A 89 6.42 0.43 -7.30
N ILE A 90 6.03 1.09 -6.21
CA ILE A 90 6.33 0.67 -4.83
C ILE A 90 5.00 0.48 -4.11
N ASP A 91 4.85 -0.68 -3.48
CA ASP A 91 3.65 -1.10 -2.77
C ASP A 91 3.99 -1.42 -1.32
N ILE A 92 3.34 -0.70 -0.41
CA ILE A 92 3.49 -0.82 1.05
C ILE A 92 2.23 -1.36 1.71
N ASP A 93 1.22 -1.76 0.92
CA ASP A 93 0.07 -2.45 1.46
C ASP A 93 0.50 -3.77 2.09
N VAL A 94 -0.22 -4.19 3.13
CA VAL A 94 0.07 -5.44 3.83
C VAL A 94 -0.17 -6.67 2.93
N HIS A 95 -0.97 -6.52 1.87
CA HIS A 95 -1.19 -7.54 0.85
C HIS A 95 -0.25 -7.37 -0.33
N HIS A 96 0.06 -8.49 -1.00
CA HIS A 96 0.85 -8.45 -2.22
C HIS A 96 0.09 -7.71 -3.33
N GLY A 97 0.72 -6.71 -3.95
CA GLY A 97 0.24 -5.97 -5.12
C GLY A 97 0.20 -6.80 -6.41
N ASP A 98 -0.48 -7.93 -6.35
CA ASP A 98 -0.48 -9.01 -7.33
C ASP A 98 -1.09 -8.61 -8.68
N GLY A 99 -2.12 -7.77 -8.71
CA GLY A 99 -2.74 -7.29 -9.95
C GLY A 99 -1.80 -6.37 -10.74
N VAL A 100 -1.03 -5.53 -10.06
CA VAL A 100 -0.03 -4.66 -10.70
C VAL A 100 1.18 -5.46 -11.16
N GLU A 101 1.67 -6.38 -10.33
CA GLU A 101 2.76 -7.31 -10.69
C GLU A 101 2.39 -8.12 -11.94
N GLU A 102 1.22 -8.76 -11.96
CA GLU A 102 0.75 -9.57 -13.09
C GLU A 102 0.64 -8.75 -14.38
N ALA A 103 0.11 -7.52 -14.31
CA ALA A 103 -0.09 -6.66 -15.48
C ALA A 103 1.23 -6.28 -16.18
N PHE A 104 2.33 -6.21 -15.43
CA PHE A 104 3.65 -5.81 -15.94
C PHE A 104 4.69 -6.94 -15.89
N TYR A 105 4.27 -8.16 -15.58
CA TYR A 105 5.14 -9.32 -15.36
C TYR A 105 6.05 -9.66 -16.56
N THR A 106 5.73 -9.18 -17.77
CA THR A 106 6.52 -9.48 -18.99
C THR A 106 7.22 -8.27 -19.60
N THR A 107 7.25 -7.11 -18.92
CA THR A 107 8.00 -5.92 -19.38
C THR A 107 9.15 -5.56 -18.44
N ASP A 108 10.18 -4.94 -19.00
CA ASP A 108 11.33 -4.32 -18.31
C ASP A 108 11.14 -2.80 -18.09
N ARG A 109 10.06 -2.22 -18.63
CA ARG A 109 9.77 -0.79 -18.49
C ARG A 109 9.10 -0.43 -17.16
N VAL A 110 8.58 -1.41 -16.44
CA VAL A 110 7.95 -1.22 -15.13
C VAL A 110 8.58 -2.20 -14.16
N MET A 111 9.14 -1.67 -13.07
CA MET A 111 9.61 -2.48 -11.94
C MET A 111 8.57 -2.39 -10.83
N THR A 112 8.14 -3.54 -10.31
CA THR A 112 7.20 -3.63 -9.19
C THR A 112 7.94 -4.09 -7.95
N VAL A 113 7.82 -3.32 -6.87
CA VAL A 113 8.39 -3.60 -5.55
C VAL A 113 7.25 -3.66 -4.55
N SER A 114 7.10 -4.76 -3.83
CA SER A 114 6.05 -4.92 -2.82
C SER A 114 6.59 -5.50 -1.53
N PHE A 115 6.21 -4.90 -0.41
CA PHE A 115 6.52 -5.34 0.96
C PHE A 115 5.21 -5.77 1.62
N HIS A 116 5.01 -7.06 1.86
CA HIS A 116 3.70 -7.57 2.29
C HIS A 116 3.86 -8.75 3.24
N LYS A 117 2.79 -9.09 3.97
CA LYS A 117 2.75 -10.31 4.75
C LYS A 117 2.61 -11.52 3.83
N TYR A 118 3.40 -12.57 4.05
CA TYR A 118 3.40 -13.81 3.28
C TYR A 118 3.06 -15.03 4.15
N GLY A 119 2.44 -16.04 3.55
CA GLY A 119 1.87 -17.23 4.23
C GLY A 119 0.35 -17.30 4.11
N GLU A 120 -0.32 -18.02 5.01
CA GLU A 120 -1.79 -18.03 5.09
C GLU A 120 -2.25 -16.62 5.53
N TYR A 121 -2.72 -15.80 4.58
CA TYR A 121 -3.12 -14.42 4.87
C TYR A 121 -4.28 -13.95 3.98
N PHE A 122 -4.11 -13.93 2.66
CA PHE A 122 -5.21 -13.61 1.74
C PHE A 122 -6.22 -14.78 1.64
N PRO A 123 -7.55 -14.55 1.58
CA PRO A 123 -8.27 -13.26 1.45
C PRO A 123 -8.60 -12.54 2.77
N GLY A 124 -8.07 -13.00 3.91
CA GLY A 124 -8.29 -12.36 5.20
C GLY A 124 -7.63 -10.98 5.27
N THR A 125 -8.39 -9.90 5.07
CA THR A 125 -7.87 -8.52 5.05
C THR A 125 -7.38 -7.99 6.39
N GLY A 126 -7.44 -8.79 7.46
CA GLY A 126 -7.21 -8.35 8.83
C GLY A 126 -8.26 -7.32 9.28
N LEU A 127 -7.97 -6.62 10.37
CA LEU A 127 -8.83 -5.57 10.92
C LEU A 127 -8.53 -4.21 10.26
N TYR A 128 -9.50 -3.67 9.52
CA TYR A 128 -9.42 -2.33 8.93
C TYR A 128 -9.85 -1.26 9.95
N THR A 129 -8.95 -0.34 10.30
CA THR A 129 -9.20 0.70 11.33
C THR A 129 -9.26 2.10 10.70
N ILE A 130 -10.45 2.53 10.29
CA ILE A 130 -10.68 3.79 9.53
C ILE A 130 -10.09 5.06 10.16
N ARG A 131 -10.09 5.16 11.49
CA ARG A 131 -9.51 6.31 12.21
C ARG A 131 -8.00 6.41 11.99
N ASN A 132 -7.31 5.28 11.87
CA ASN A 132 -5.86 5.25 11.63
C ASN A 132 -5.53 5.48 10.16
N VAL A 133 -6.39 5.06 9.23
CA VAL A 133 -6.26 5.40 7.80
C VAL A 133 -6.30 6.91 7.61
N SER A 134 -7.27 7.57 8.25
CA SER A 134 -7.40 9.04 8.19
C SER A 134 -6.18 9.75 8.75
N ARG A 135 -5.63 9.26 9.88
CA ARG A 135 -4.38 9.77 10.48
C ARG A 135 -3.18 9.60 9.53
N CYS A 136 -3.01 8.40 8.99
CA CYS A 136 -1.89 8.06 8.09
C CYS A 136 -1.87 8.96 6.86
N TRP A 137 -2.96 9.00 6.10
CA TRP A 137 -3.03 9.79 4.87
C TRP A 137 -2.95 11.30 5.11
N THR A 138 -3.44 11.78 6.26
CA THR A 138 -3.26 13.19 6.67
C THR A 138 -1.78 13.50 6.89
N TYR A 139 -1.07 12.66 7.64
CA TYR A 139 0.35 12.83 7.91
C TYR A 139 1.20 12.68 6.63
N GLU A 140 0.95 11.67 5.79
CA GLU A 140 1.66 11.49 4.52
C GLU A 140 1.43 12.65 3.55
N THR A 141 0.24 13.28 3.58
CA THR A 141 -0.01 14.52 2.83
C THR A 141 0.85 15.67 3.37
N SER A 142 1.06 15.77 4.68
CA SER A 142 1.94 16.78 5.28
C SER A 142 3.40 16.57 4.88
N VAL A 143 3.84 15.30 4.84
CA VAL A 143 5.17 14.91 4.34
C VAL A 143 5.34 15.31 2.87
N ALA A 144 4.36 15.03 2.02
CA ALA A 144 4.39 15.41 0.61
C ALA A 144 4.49 16.95 0.40
N LEU A 145 3.96 17.72 1.34
CA LEU A 145 4.04 19.18 1.35
C LEU A 145 5.30 19.72 2.05
N GLY A 146 6.09 18.86 2.71
CA GLY A 146 7.23 19.27 3.53
C GLY A 146 6.84 20.12 4.74
N VAL A 147 5.66 19.88 5.32
CA VAL A 147 5.15 20.62 6.47
C VAL A 147 4.95 19.72 7.69
N GLU A 148 5.43 20.19 8.82
CA GLU A 148 5.12 19.59 10.12
C GLU A 148 3.72 20.01 10.57
N ILE A 149 2.99 19.06 11.16
CA ILE A 149 1.66 19.27 11.71
C ILE A 149 1.63 18.85 13.17
N ALA A 150 0.80 19.51 13.96
CA ALA A 150 0.68 19.21 15.39
C ALA A 150 0.11 17.81 15.61
N ASN A 151 0.54 17.17 16.70
CA ASN A 151 -0.05 15.89 17.11
C ASN A 151 -1.47 16.05 17.67
N GLU A 152 -1.88 17.26 18.09
CA GLU A 152 -3.26 17.56 18.48
C GLU A 152 -4.16 17.61 17.24
N LEU A 153 -5.19 16.76 17.19
CA LEU A 153 -6.13 16.82 16.06
C LEU A 153 -6.96 18.11 16.11
N PRO A 154 -7.11 18.82 14.99
CA PRO A 154 -8.04 19.93 14.91
C PRO A 154 -9.49 19.42 14.94
N TYR A 155 -10.39 20.25 15.47
CA TYR A 155 -11.83 19.95 15.42
C TYR A 155 -12.30 19.79 13.98
N ASN A 156 -13.12 18.78 13.74
CA ASN A 156 -13.71 18.44 12.44
C ASN A 156 -15.02 17.66 12.66
N ASP A 157 -15.78 17.46 11.59
CA ASP A 157 -17.10 16.81 11.64
C ASP A 157 -17.08 15.36 12.17
N TYR A 158 -15.90 14.72 12.20
CA TYR A 158 -15.70 13.34 12.66
C TYR A 158 -14.81 13.28 13.91
N PHE A 159 -14.62 14.38 14.64
CA PHE A 159 -13.65 14.49 15.73
C PHE A 159 -13.82 13.41 16.81
N GLU A 160 -15.07 13.04 17.14
CA GLU A 160 -15.39 12.03 18.14
C GLU A 160 -14.89 10.62 17.78
N TYR A 161 -14.62 10.33 16.50
CA TYR A 161 -14.08 9.04 16.05
C TYR A 161 -12.64 8.81 16.55
N PHE A 162 -11.95 9.88 16.93
CA PHE A 162 -10.54 9.87 17.33
C PHE A 162 -10.36 9.85 18.85
N GLY A 163 -11.43 9.66 19.61
CA GLY A 163 -11.33 9.44 21.05
C GLY A 163 -10.61 8.13 21.41
N PRO A 164 -10.06 8.04 22.63
CA PRO A 164 -10.14 9.05 23.70
C PRO A 164 -9.02 10.11 23.68
N ASP A 165 -7.99 9.92 22.86
CA ASP A 165 -6.74 10.68 22.91
C ASP A 165 -6.73 11.90 21.99
N PHE A 166 -7.50 11.86 20.89
CA PHE A 166 -7.61 12.94 19.90
C PHE A 166 -6.25 13.36 19.32
N LYS A 167 -5.32 12.39 19.22
CA LYS A 167 -3.98 12.59 18.64
C LYS A 167 -3.89 12.07 17.21
N LEU A 168 -2.93 12.60 16.47
CA LEU A 168 -2.58 12.17 15.13
C LEU A 168 -1.79 10.86 15.15
N HIS A 169 -0.76 10.79 15.98
CA HIS A 169 0.15 9.63 16.04
C HIS A 169 -0.46 8.49 16.87
N ILE A 170 -0.12 7.27 16.45
CA ILE A 170 -0.49 6.03 17.14
C ILE A 170 0.76 5.40 17.76
N SER A 171 0.60 4.79 18.92
CA SER A 171 1.66 3.98 19.54
C SER A 171 1.62 2.55 19.03
N PRO A 172 2.78 1.88 18.85
CA PRO A 172 2.82 0.47 18.51
C PRO A 172 2.20 -0.38 19.63
N SER A 173 1.59 -1.52 19.25
CA SER A 173 1.07 -2.50 20.21
C SER A 173 2.19 -3.35 20.83
N ASN A 174 1.86 -4.12 21.86
CA ASN A 174 2.74 -5.14 22.45
C ASN A 174 2.84 -6.44 21.62
N MET A 175 2.35 -6.45 20.37
CA MET A 175 2.44 -7.60 19.48
C MET A 175 3.91 -7.93 19.20
N SER A 176 4.29 -9.18 19.40
CA SER A 176 5.66 -9.65 19.14
C SER A 176 5.98 -9.58 17.64
N ASN A 177 7.09 -8.92 17.31
CA ASN A 177 7.63 -8.89 15.96
C ASN A 177 8.30 -10.24 15.64
N GLN A 178 7.71 -11.01 14.73
CA GLN A 178 8.23 -12.33 14.33
C GLN A 178 9.29 -12.25 13.21
N ASN A 179 9.61 -11.05 12.72
CA ASN A 179 10.63 -10.85 11.70
C ASN A 179 11.99 -10.67 12.36
N THR A 180 12.72 -11.77 12.57
CA THR A 180 14.05 -11.69 13.20
C THR A 180 15.03 -10.92 12.30
N PRO A 181 16.03 -10.23 12.87
CA PRO A 181 17.05 -9.54 12.07
C PRO A 181 17.73 -10.46 11.05
N GLU A 182 18.01 -11.71 11.40
CA GLU A 182 18.63 -12.69 10.51
C GLU A 182 17.72 -13.08 9.34
N TYR A 183 16.40 -13.12 9.56
CA TYR A 183 15.42 -13.39 8.51
C TYR A 183 15.38 -12.23 7.50
N LEU A 184 15.28 -10.99 8.01
CA LEU A 184 15.27 -9.79 7.18
C LEU A 184 16.57 -9.64 6.39
N GLU A 185 17.71 -9.93 7.00
CA GLU A 185 19.01 -9.85 6.35
C GLU A 185 19.15 -10.87 5.20
N LYS A 186 18.61 -12.07 5.37
CA LYS A 186 18.57 -13.09 4.30
C LYS A 186 17.73 -12.64 3.11
N ILE A 187 16.55 -12.04 3.36
CA ILE A 187 15.70 -11.49 2.29
C ILE A 187 16.45 -10.36 1.60
N LYS A 188 16.95 -9.39 2.36
CA LYS A 188 17.70 -8.24 1.85
C LYS A 188 18.84 -8.69 0.92
N ASN A 189 19.67 -9.62 1.38
CA ASN A 189 20.80 -10.12 0.58
C ASN A 189 20.33 -10.76 -0.74
N ARG A 190 19.28 -11.58 -0.72
CA ARG A 190 18.72 -12.17 -1.96
C ARG A 190 18.22 -11.10 -2.93
N LEU A 191 17.56 -10.06 -2.43
CA LEU A 191 17.08 -8.95 -3.26
C LEU A 191 18.23 -8.15 -3.88
N PHE A 192 19.29 -7.87 -3.11
CA PHE A 192 20.48 -7.20 -3.64
C PHE A 192 21.16 -8.03 -4.72
N GLU A 193 21.24 -9.37 -4.58
CA GLU A 193 21.76 -10.22 -5.65
C GLU A 193 20.89 -10.17 -6.91
N ASN A 194 19.56 -10.20 -6.77
CA ASN A 194 18.69 -10.04 -7.92
C ASN A 194 18.90 -8.66 -8.58
N LEU A 195 19.00 -7.58 -7.80
CA LEU A 195 19.14 -6.21 -8.31
C LEU A 195 20.45 -6.02 -9.08
N ARG A 196 21.51 -6.74 -8.69
CA ARG A 196 22.80 -6.73 -9.39
C ARG A 196 22.74 -7.31 -10.81
N MET A 197 21.69 -8.07 -11.13
CA MET A 197 21.51 -8.63 -12.47
C MET A 197 21.07 -7.58 -13.50
N LEU A 198 20.57 -6.42 -13.05
CA LEU A 198 20.16 -5.35 -13.95
C LEU A 198 21.36 -4.69 -14.64
N PRO A 199 21.22 -4.28 -15.92
CA PRO A 199 22.24 -3.50 -16.60
C PRO A 199 22.54 -2.20 -15.84
N HIS A 200 23.79 -2.04 -15.42
CA HIS A 200 24.27 -0.83 -14.75
C HIS A 200 25.50 -0.27 -15.45
N ALA A 201 25.71 1.04 -15.39
CA ALA A 201 26.99 1.63 -15.76
C ALA A 201 28.06 1.20 -14.73
N PRO A 202 29.36 1.15 -15.07
CA PRO A 202 30.41 0.89 -14.09
C PRO A 202 30.43 1.96 -12.98
N GLY A 203 29.87 1.62 -11.82
CA GLY A 203 30.08 2.17 -10.47
C GLY A 203 30.01 3.69 -10.23
N VAL A 204 28.85 4.18 -9.77
CA VAL A 204 28.80 5.28 -8.79
C VAL A 204 28.44 4.65 -7.44
N GLN A 205 29.27 4.86 -6.41
CA GLN A 205 29.07 4.28 -5.08
C GLN A 205 27.78 4.81 -4.44
N VAL A 206 26.91 3.90 -3.99
CA VAL A 206 25.77 4.24 -3.12
C VAL A 206 26.32 4.57 -1.74
N GLN A 207 26.10 5.80 -1.25
CA GLN A 207 26.41 6.18 0.12
C GLN A 207 25.30 5.68 1.06
N ALA A 208 25.68 5.08 2.19
CA ALA A 208 24.74 4.69 3.23
C ALA A 208 24.15 5.93 3.91
N ILE A 209 22.86 5.86 4.28
CA ILE A 209 22.19 6.89 5.08
C ILE A 209 22.72 6.76 6.53
N PRO A 210 23.15 7.86 7.20
CA PRO A 210 23.66 7.82 8.56
C PRO A 210 22.64 7.29 9.58
N GLU A 211 23.12 6.56 10.60
CA GLU A 211 22.32 5.90 11.65
C GLU A 211 21.65 6.89 12.63
N ASP A 212 21.95 8.19 12.53
CA ASP A 212 21.55 9.22 13.50
C ASP A 212 20.07 9.67 13.39
N ALA A 213 19.24 8.99 12.61
CA ALA A 213 17.84 9.38 12.37
C ALA A 213 16.82 8.79 13.36
N VAL A 214 17.25 7.98 14.34
CA VAL A 214 16.35 7.31 15.29
C VAL A 214 16.79 7.64 16.71
N ASN A 215 16.20 8.69 17.30
CA ASN A 215 16.36 8.99 18.72
C ASN A 215 15.34 8.16 19.51
N ASP A 216 15.87 7.34 20.41
CA ASP A 216 15.15 6.34 21.21
C ASP A 216 15.26 6.75 22.68
N GLU A 217 14.30 7.52 23.22
CA GLU A 217 14.22 7.80 24.67
C GLU A 217 12.76 8.05 25.13
N SER A 218 12.18 7.13 25.90
CA SER A 218 11.92 7.29 27.35
C SER A 218 10.87 6.31 27.90
N GLU A 219 11.16 5.84 29.12
CA GLU A 219 10.55 4.73 29.87
C GLU A 219 9.26 5.11 30.66
N ASP A 220 8.44 4.08 30.89
CA ASP A 220 7.54 3.79 32.04
C ASP A 220 6.44 4.76 32.53
N GLU A 221 5.17 4.32 32.51
CA GLU A 221 4.47 3.76 33.71
C GLU A 221 2.99 3.41 33.42
N ASP A 222 2.61 2.21 33.87
CA ASP A 222 1.31 1.54 33.72
C ASP A 222 0.11 2.23 34.39
N LYS A 223 -1.04 2.28 33.68
CA LYS A 223 -2.38 2.01 34.25
C LYS A 223 -3.30 1.34 33.21
N ILE A 224 -3.66 0.08 33.50
CA ILE A 224 -4.49 -0.82 32.69
C ILE A 224 -5.97 -0.37 32.63
N ASP A 225 -6.61 -0.42 31.44
CA ASP A 225 -8.07 -0.39 31.27
C ASP A 225 -8.61 -1.46 30.28
N LYS A 226 -9.17 -2.51 30.88
CA LYS A 226 -10.36 -3.36 30.61
C LYS A 226 -10.90 -3.70 29.20
N ASP A 227 -10.19 -3.48 28.09
CA ASP A 227 -10.61 -4.02 26.78
C ASP A 227 -9.68 -5.16 26.28
N GLU A 228 -9.38 -6.12 27.18
CA GLU A 228 -8.65 -7.35 26.84
C GLU A 228 -9.43 -8.18 25.80
N ARG A 229 -8.81 -8.41 24.64
CA ARG A 229 -9.22 -9.43 23.66
C ARG A 229 -8.14 -10.51 23.57
N LEU A 230 -8.60 -11.74 23.46
CA LEU A 230 -7.81 -12.98 23.43
C LEU A 230 -6.77 -12.99 22.27
N PRO A 231 -5.61 -13.63 22.46
CA PRO A 231 -4.57 -13.69 21.44
C PRO A 231 -4.95 -14.68 20.33
N GLN A 232 -4.92 -14.22 19.07
CA GLN A 232 -4.80 -15.10 17.91
C GLN A 232 -3.31 -15.41 17.70
N SER A 233 -2.92 -16.66 17.95
CA SER A 233 -1.59 -17.17 17.66
C SER A 233 -1.47 -17.49 16.17
N GLU A 234 -1.18 -16.49 15.35
CA GLU A 234 -0.84 -16.72 13.94
C GLU A 234 0.51 -16.10 13.59
N LYS A 235 1.23 -16.80 12.71
CA LYS A 235 2.57 -16.42 12.29
C LYS A 235 2.49 -15.21 11.36
N VAL A 236 3.24 -14.16 11.68
CA VAL A 236 3.34 -12.95 10.85
C VAL A 236 4.75 -12.88 10.26
N LEU A 237 4.92 -13.45 9.07
CA LEU A 237 6.14 -13.31 8.28
C LEU A 237 5.88 -12.33 7.14
N PHE A 238 6.78 -11.38 6.92
CA PHE A 238 6.73 -10.45 5.79
C PHE A 238 7.71 -10.86 4.69
N GLU A 239 7.26 -10.87 3.43
CA GLU A 239 8.08 -11.06 2.23
C GLU A 239 8.26 -9.72 1.51
N ILE A 240 9.40 -9.57 0.84
CA ILE A 240 9.65 -8.48 -0.08
C ILE A 240 9.81 -9.10 -1.46
N ARG A 241 9.01 -8.64 -2.42
CA ARG A 241 9.12 -9.04 -3.82
C ARG A 241 9.60 -7.85 -4.64
N ILE A 242 10.68 -8.07 -5.36
CA ILE A 242 11.15 -7.19 -6.43
C ILE A 242 11.18 -8.05 -7.68
N ASP A 243 10.30 -7.76 -8.64
CA ASP A 243 10.33 -8.45 -9.93
C ASP A 243 11.44 -7.85 -10.79
N LEU A 244 12.50 -8.65 -11.00
CA LEU A 244 13.74 -8.24 -11.66
C LEU A 244 13.94 -9.15 -12.86
N LYS A 245 14.10 -8.51 -14.01
CA LYS A 245 14.38 -9.16 -15.29
C LYS A 245 15.81 -8.90 -15.72
#